data_AF-A0AAP7J714-F1
#
_entry.id   AF-A0AAP7J714-F1
#
_cell.length_a   1.000
_cell.length_b   1.000
_cell.length_c   1.000
_cell.angle_alpha   90.00
_cell.angle_beta   90.00
_cell.angle_gamma   90.00
#
_symmetry.space_group_name_H-M   'P 1'
#
loop_
_entity.id
_entity.type
_entity.pdbx_description
1 polymer ?
#
loop_
_entity_poly.entity_id
_entity_poly.type
_entity_poly.pdbx_seq_one_letter_code
_entity_poly.pdbx_strand_id
1 'polypeptide(L)'
;MTFNLEEAREAFEHFLMLMDGQIEWLVAQAQMHGNELDCSLESLDRLEHLHDLMAATLSEDERDSLRVVFARYLGETVRLAHGGKWTLPLDDPKDISFNMPVIVGHSSCPWLEFNPIHTIRAYSLRAKPGMIRGIVAHSVAPQILDLSDLVEED
;
A
#
# COMPACT_ATOMS: atom_id res chain seq x y z
N MET A 1 -2.07 -15.18 -23.74
CA MET A 1 -3.41 -14.77 -23.26
C MET A 1 -3.47 -13.26 -23.37
N THR A 2 -4.50 -12.70 -24.00
CA THR A 2 -4.71 -11.25 -24.06
C THR A 2 -5.20 -10.79 -22.69
N PHE A 3 -4.58 -9.75 -22.13
CA PHE A 3 -5.01 -9.17 -20.86
C PHE A 3 -6.43 -8.59 -20.99
N ASN A 4 -7.33 -8.91 -20.06
CA ASN A 4 -8.72 -8.47 -20.08
C ASN A 4 -8.90 -7.21 -19.22
N LEU A 5 -9.08 -6.06 -19.87
CA LEU A 5 -9.24 -4.76 -19.21
C LEU A 5 -10.56 -4.64 -18.43
N GLU A 6 -11.62 -5.31 -18.87
CA GLU A 6 -12.94 -5.25 -18.22
C GLU A 6 -12.91 -6.02 -16.89
N GLU A 7 -12.41 -7.25 -16.93
CA GLU A 7 -12.22 -8.08 -15.73
C GLU A 7 -11.29 -7.41 -14.70
N ALA A 8 -10.24 -6.72 -15.15
CA ALA A 8 -9.36 -5.94 -14.28
C ALA A 8 -10.09 -4.79 -13.57
N ARG A 9 -10.97 -4.08 -14.29
CA ARG A 9 -11.77 -2.98 -13.72
C ARG A 9 -12.80 -3.50 -12.73
N GLU A 10 -13.51 -4.58 -13.07
CA GLU A 10 -14.45 -5.24 -12.17
C GLU A 10 -13.78 -5.71 -10.88
N ALA A 11 -12.58 -6.31 -10.98
CA ALA A 11 -11.79 -6.73 -9.83
C ALA A 11 -11.40 -5.54 -8.92
N PHE A 12 -11.08 -4.39 -9.50
CA PHE A 12 -10.78 -3.18 -8.75
C PHE A 12 -12.02 -2.54 -8.11
N GLU A 13 -13.16 -2.51 -8.80
CA GLU A 13 -14.42 -2.08 -8.21
C GLU A 13 -14.81 -2.98 -7.02
N HIS A 14 -14.67 -4.29 -7.16
CA HIS A 14 -14.86 -5.24 -6.07
C HIS A 14 -13.85 -5.02 -4.93
N PHE A 15 -12.60 -4.69 -5.25
CA PHE A 15 -11.59 -4.35 -4.26
C PHE A 15 -12.02 -3.15 -3.39
N LEU A 16 -12.57 -2.10 -4.02
CA LEU A 16 -13.10 -0.90 -3.36
C LEU A 16 -14.39 -1.18 -2.58
N MET A 17 -15.30 -1.96 -3.15
CA MET A 17 -16.58 -2.32 -2.51
C MET A 17 -16.38 -3.01 -1.15
N LEU A 18 -15.33 -3.84 -1.03
CA LEU A 18 -15.02 -4.56 0.20
C LEU A 18 -14.22 -3.73 1.22
N MET A 19 -13.82 -2.49 0.90
CA MET A 19 -12.83 -1.73 1.65
C MET A 19 -13.24 -1.52 3.11
N ASP A 20 -14.41 -0.95 3.36
CA ASP A 20 -14.87 -0.60 4.71
C ASP A 20 -14.95 -1.84 5.61
N GLY A 21 -15.63 -2.89 5.15
CA GLY A 21 -15.78 -4.12 5.93
C GLY A 21 -14.45 -4.83 6.22
N GLN A 22 -13.48 -4.73 5.31
CA GLN A 22 -12.16 -5.33 5.50
C GLN A 22 -11.27 -4.51 6.44
N ILE A 23 -11.39 -3.18 6.40
CA ILE A 23 -10.74 -2.28 7.35
C ILE A 23 -11.34 -2.48 8.75
N GLU A 24 -12.66 -2.50 8.89
CA GLU A 24 -13.35 -2.76 10.16
C GLU A 24 -12.95 -4.12 10.75
N TRP A 25 -12.88 -5.16 9.93
CA TRP A 25 -12.39 -6.46 10.35
C TRP A 25 -10.96 -6.39 10.88
N LEU A 26 -10.05 -5.69 10.19
CA LEU A 26 -8.66 -5.55 10.61
C LEU A 26 -8.53 -4.78 11.93
N VAL A 27 -9.31 -3.71 12.11
CA VAL A 27 -9.39 -2.95 13.36
C VAL A 27 -9.88 -3.85 14.51
N ALA A 28 -10.88 -4.69 14.27
CA ALA A 28 -11.34 -5.66 15.26
C ALA A 28 -10.26 -6.70 15.60
N GLN A 29 -9.50 -7.19 14.61
CA GLN A 29 -8.36 -8.08 14.86
C GLN A 29 -7.30 -7.38 15.73
N ALA A 30 -6.97 -6.12 15.44
CA ALA A 30 -6.04 -5.34 16.25
C ALA A 30 -6.48 -5.30 17.73
N GLN A 31 -7.75 -4.98 17.97
CA GLN A 31 -8.32 -4.89 19.31
C GLN A 31 -8.24 -6.22 20.06
N MET A 32 -8.50 -7.34 19.39
CA MET A 32 -8.36 -8.68 19.98
C MET A 32 -6.93 -8.99 20.44
N HIS A 33 -5.93 -8.38 19.79
CA HIS A 33 -4.51 -8.51 20.15
C HIS A 33 -4.01 -7.38 21.08
N GLY A 34 -4.91 -6.57 21.66
CA GLY A 34 -4.54 -5.46 22.54
C GLY A 34 -3.89 -4.28 21.83
N ASN A 35 -4.15 -4.15 20.53
CA ASN A 35 -3.63 -3.11 19.65
C ASN A 35 -4.77 -2.20 19.16
N GLU A 36 -4.46 -0.96 18.78
CA GLU A 36 -5.45 0.01 18.31
C GLU A 36 -5.03 0.57 16.95
N LEU A 37 -5.95 0.49 15.99
CA LEU A 37 -5.79 0.96 14.63
C LEU A 37 -6.89 1.98 14.34
N ASP A 38 -6.51 3.18 13.89
CA ASP A 38 -7.41 4.33 13.72
C ASP A 38 -7.21 5.09 12.39
N CYS A 39 -6.46 4.51 11.46
CA CYS A 39 -6.08 5.08 10.16
C CYS A 39 -5.28 6.39 10.28
N SER A 40 -4.60 6.62 11.41
CA SER A 40 -3.58 7.65 11.56
C SER A 40 -2.18 7.15 11.17
N LEU A 41 -1.24 8.07 10.92
CA LEU A 41 0.15 7.74 10.62
C LEU A 41 0.87 7.11 11.83
N GLU A 42 0.43 7.47 13.04
CA GLU A 42 0.89 6.92 14.30
C GLU A 42 0.57 5.42 14.40
N SER A 43 -0.54 5.00 13.80
CA SER A 43 -0.96 3.60 13.74
C SER A 43 -0.14 2.71 12.79
N LEU A 44 0.79 3.26 12.00
CA LEU A 44 1.60 2.45 11.08
C LEU A 44 2.56 1.49 11.80
N ASP A 45 3.16 1.90 12.93
CA ASP A 45 4.01 0.99 13.72
C ASP A 45 3.15 -0.12 14.39
N ARG A 46 1.92 0.23 14.75
CA ARG A 46 0.92 -0.72 15.27
C ARG A 46 0.45 -1.70 14.19
N LEU A 47 0.32 -1.23 12.96
CA LEU A 47 0.01 -2.06 11.80
C LEU A 47 1.13 -3.09 11.55
N GLU A 48 2.40 -2.67 11.58
CA GLU A 48 3.56 -3.56 11.48
C GLU A 48 3.52 -4.65 12.57
N HIS A 49 3.27 -4.27 13.81
CA HIS A 49 3.17 -5.22 14.92
C HIS A 49 2.04 -6.24 14.71
N LEU A 50 0.86 -5.78 14.30
CA LEU A 50 -0.27 -6.67 14.01
C LEU A 50 0.05 -7.63 12.87
N HIS A 51 0.70 -7.14 11.81
CA HIS A 51 1.13 -7.97 10.68
C HIS A 51 2.00 -9.12 11.18
N ASP A 52 3.01 -8.83 12.00
CA ASP A 52 3.96 -9.85 12.48
C ASP A 52 3.27 -10.89 13.38
N LEU A 53 2.35 -10.46 14.25
CA LEU A 53 1.56 -11.36 15.08
C LEU A 53 0.71 -12.33 14.25
N MET A 54 0.00 -11.81 13.25
CA MET A 54 -0.89 -12.62 12.42
C MET A 54 -0.10 -13.52 11.45
N ALA A 55 0.91 -12.97 10.79
CA ALA A 55 1.70 -13.70 9.79
C ALA A 55 2.45 -14.90 10.38
N ALA A 56 2.81 -14.86 11.67
CA ALA A 56 3.46 -15.97 12.36
C ALA A 56 2.61 -17.25 12.45
N THR A 57 1.29 -17.14 12.30
CA THR A 57 0.35 -18.26 12.46
C THR A 57 -0.29 -18.74 11.15
N LEU A 58 0.03 -18.12 10.02
CA LEU A 58 -0.66 -18.32 8.75
C LEU A 58 0.18 -19.07 7.71
N SER A 59 -0.49 -19.82 6.86
CA SER A 59 0.06 -20.40 5.63
C SER A 59 0.45 -19.31 4.62
N GLU A 60 1.09 -19.70 3.50
CA GLU A 60 1.43 -18.76 2.43
C GLU A 60 0.20 -18.15 1.76
N ASP A 61 -0.81 -18.96 1.42
CA ASP A 61 -2.05 -18.49 0.79
C ASP A 61 -2.84 -17.52 1.69
N GLU A 62 -2.87 -17.81 2.99
CA GLU A 62 -3.50 -16.93 3.98
C GLU A 62 -2.73 -15.61 4.13
N ARG A 63 -1.39 -15.64 4.07
CA ARG A 63 -0.55 -14.41 4.10
C ARG A 63 -0.80 -13.54 2.87
N ASP A 64 -1.01 -14.13 1.70
CA ASP A 64 -1.33 -13.39 0.48
C ASP A 64 -2.70 -12.69 0.57
N SER A 65 -3.70 -13.36 1.14
CA SER A 65 -5.00 -12.76 1.42
C SER A 65 -4.89 -11.64 2.46
N LEU A 66 -4.14 -11.88 3.54
CA LEU A 66 -3.89 -10.89 4.60
C LEU A 66 -3.21 -9.64 4.06
N ARG A 67 -2.25 -9.80 3.14
CA ARG A 67 -1.54 -8.68 2.50
C ARG A 67 -2.51 -7.69 1.86
N VAL A 68 -3.56 -8.16 1.19
CA VAL A 68 -4.55 -7.29 0.54
C VAL A 68 -5.36 -6.50 1.57
N VAL A 69 -5.69 -7.11 2.71
CA VAL A 69 -6.40 -6.43 3.82
C VAL A 69 -5.53 -5.32 4.42
N PHE A 70 -4.28 -5.63 4.73
CA PHE A 70 -3.32 -4.64 5.24
C PHE A 70 -3.07 -3.52 4.23
N ALA A 71 -3.01 -3.85 2.94
CA ALA A 71 -2.85 -2.88 1.86
C ALA A 71 -4.04 -1.91 1.76
N ARG A 72 -5.28 -2.38 1.96
CA ARG A 72 -6.46 -1.50 2.04
C ARG A 72 -6.33 -0.50 3.18
N TYR A 73 -6.03 -1.00 4.38
CA TYR A 73 -5.85 -0.14 5.55
C TYR A 73 -4.73 0.89 5.35
N LEU A 74 -3.58 0.45 4.83
CA LEU A 74 -2.44 1.32 4.57
C LEU A 74 -2.75 2.38 3.50
N GLY A 75 -3.35 1.97 2.37
CA GLY A 75 -3.73 2.90 1.32
C GLY A 75 -4.76 3.92 1.81
N GLU A 76 -5.71 3.49 2.63
CA GLU A 76 -6.71 4.37 3.22
C GLU A 76 -6.11 5.34 4.25
N THR A 77 -5.17 4.86 5.07
CA THR A 77 -4.38 5.71 5.98
C THR A 77 -3.66 6.82 5.21
N VAL A 78 -3.00 6.48 4.09
CA VAL A 78 -2.33 7.47 3.22
C VAL A 78 -3.33 8.42 2.60
N ARG A 79 -4.45 7.91 2.07
CA ARG A 79 -5.50 8.72 1.45
C ARG A 79 -6.11 9.74 2.41
N LEU A 80 -6.35 9.32 3.66
CA LEU A 80 -6.91 10.19 4.70
C LEU A 80 -5.90 11.22 5.20
N ALA A 81 -4.64 10.83 5.40
CA ALA A 81 -3.60 11.70 5.93
C ALA A 81 -3.05 12.71 4.90
N HIS A 82 -2.96 12.31 3.62
CA HIS A 82 -2.27 13.08 2.58
C HIS A 82 -3.13 13.39 1.35
N GLY A 83 -4.40 12.97 1.34
CA GLY A 83 -5.29 13.13 0.21
C GLY A 83 -5.02 12.13 -0.92
N GLY A 84 -5.45 12.46 -2.12
CA GLY A 84 -5.39 11.56 -3.27
C GLY A 84 -6.60 10.63 -3.37
N LYS A 85 -6.49 9.64 -4.26
CA LYS A 85 -7.56 8.69 -4.56
C LYS A 85 -7.00 7.36 -5.04
N TRP A 86 -7.79 6.30 -4.84
CA TRP A 86 -7.51 4.99 -5.42
C TRP A 86 -7.67 5.01 -6.95
N THR A 87 -6.73 4.38 -7.64
CA THR A 87 -6.78 4.14 -9.10
C THR A 87 -6.21 2.77 -9.44
N LEU A 88 -6.47 2.30 -10.66
CA LEU A 88 -5.91 1.09 -11.24
C LEU A 88 -5.15 1.46 -12.53
N PRO A 89 -3.82 1.48 -12.54
CA PRO A 89 -3.03 1.75 -13.74
C PRO A 89 -3.18 0.62 -14.75
N LEU A 90 -3.67 0.94 -15.95
CA LEU A 90 -3.92 -0.03 -17.03
C LEU A 90 -3.36 0.44 -18.39
N ASP A 91 -2.65 1.57 -18.42
CA ASP A 91 -2.24 2.22 -19.67
C ASP A 91 -0.89 1.69 -20.18
N ASP A 92 0.06 1.37 -19.29
CA ASP A 92 1.38 0.83 -19.65
C ASP A 92 1.67 -0.51 -18.93
N PRO A 93 1.69 -1.65 -19.64
CA PRO A 93 2.07 -2.95 -19.08
C PRO A 93 3.49 -3.03 -18.50
N LYS A 94 4.37 -2.05 -18.79
CA LYS A 94 5.71 -1.95 -18.21
C LYS A 94 5.72 -1.22 -16.87
N ASP A 95 4.62 -0.57 -16.49
CA ASP A 95 4.49 0.05 -15.18
C ASP A 95 4.61 -1.02 -14.10
N ILE A 96 5.43 -0.76 -13.08
CA ILE A 96 5.59 -1.65 -11.93
C ILE A 96 4.28 -1.86 -11.18
N SER A 97 3.36 -0.90 -11.24
CA SER A 97 2.03 -0.95 -10.62
C SER A 97 0.93 -1.39 -11.60
N PHE A 98 1.28 -1.81 -12.82
CA PHE A 98 0.27 -2.22 -13.81
C PHE A 98 -0.68 -3.27 -13.23
N ASN A 99 -1.98 -3.01 -13.36
CA ASN A 99 -3.05 -3.84 -12.82
C ASN A 99 -2.98 -4.06 -11.29
N MET A 100 -2.51 -3.07 -10.54
CA MET A 100 -2.56 -3.08 -9.07
C MET A 100 -3.21 -1.81 -8.52
N PRO A 101 -4.03 -1.91 -7.45
CA PRO A 101 -4.58 -0.74 -6.77
C PRO A 101 -3.47 0.16 -6.20
N VAL A 102 -3.49 1.44 -6.56
CA VAL A 102 -2.55 2.46 -6.07
C VAL A 102 -3.30 3.70 -5.57
N ILE A 103 -2.62 4.52 -4.77
CA ILE A 103 -3.03 5.89 -4.47
C ILE A 103 -2.23 6.83 -5.37
N VAL A 104 -2.93 7.79 -6.00
CA VAL A 104 -2.32 8.90 -6.74
C VAL A 104 -2.78 10.23 -6.17
N GLY A 105 -1.95 11.27 -6.33
CA GLY A 105 -2.25 12.61 -5.84
C GLY A 105 -2.05 12.80 -4.32
N HIS A 106 -1.39 11.87 -3.65
CA HIS A 106 -0.98 11.95 -2.24
C HIS A 106 0.39 12.63 -2.03
N SER A 107 1.14 12.85 -3.11
CA SER A 107 2.54 13.28 -3.09
C SER A 107 2.72 14.71 -3.60
N SER A 108 3.80 15.38 -3.16
CA SER A 108 4.27 16.62 -3.80
C SER A 108 4.72 16.42 -5.25
N CYS A 109 4.98 15.17 -5.66
CA CYS A 109 5.26 14.79 -7.04
C CYS A 109 4.00 14.19 -7.69
N PRO A 110 3.30 14.91 -8.59
CA PRO A 110 1.99 14.50 -9.10
C PRO A 110 1.97 13.18 -9.88
N TRP A 111 3.13 12.75 -10.40
CA TRP A 111 3.29 11.51 -11.17
C TRP A 111 3.61 10.29 -10.29
N LEU A 112 3.80 10.46 -8.99
CA LEU A 112 4.14 9.35 -8.11
C LEU A 112 2.89 8.56 -7.74
N GLU A 113 3.00 7.24 -7.88
CA GLU A 113 2.02 6.29 -7.36
C GLU A 113 2.49 5.72 -6.02
N PHE A 114 1.57 5.54 -5.09
CA PHE A 114 1.80 4.76 -3.89
C PHE A 114 1.09 3.42 -4.01
N ASN A 115 1.85 2.33 -4.03
CA ASN A 115 1.33 0.98 -4.12
C ASN A 115 1.35 0.32 -2.72
N PRO A 116 0.20 0.22 -2.02
CA PRO A 116 0.16 -0.30 -0.66
C PRO A 116 0.44 -1.80 -0.62
N ILE A 117 0.04 -2.55 -1.66
CA ILE A 117 0.28 -4.01 -1.75
C ILE A 117 1.77 -4.30 -1.81
N HIS A 118 2.51 -3.57 -2.64
CA HIS A 118 3.97 -3.67 -2.69
C HIS A 118 4.64 -3.24 -1.40
N THR A 119 4.12 -2.22 -0.72
CA THR A 119 4.65 -1.77 0.58
C THR A 119 4.52 -2.86 1.64
N ILE A 120 3.33 -3.47 1.78
CA ILE A 120 3.14 -4.59 2.71
C ILE A 120 4.00 -5.79 2.30
N ARG A 121 4.07 -6.13 1.01
CA ARG A 121 4.93 -7.22 0.53
C ARG A 121 6.41 -7.00 0.88
N ALA A 122 6.90 -5.78 0.69
CA ALA A 122 8.28 -5.42 1.02
C ALA A 122 8.54 -5.57 2.51
N TYR A 123 7.58 -5.15 3.36
CA TYR A 123 7.62 -5.38 4.80
C TYR A 123 7.66 -6.87 5.13
N SER A 124 6.76 -7.69 4.58
CA SER A 124 6.73 -9.14 4.86
C SER A 124 8.03 -9.86 4.49
N LEU A 125 8.76 -9.37 3.49
CA LEU A 125 10.04 -9.95 3.03
C LEU A 125 11.25 -9.49 3.84
N ARG A 126 11.22 -8.24 4.34
CA ARG A 126 12.38 -7.58 4.98
C ARG A 126 11.95 -6.73 6.17
N ALA A 127 11.16 -7.33 7.05
CA ALA A 127 10.55 -6.64 8.17
C ALA A 127 11.60 -5.88 9.00
N LYS A 128 11.39 -4.57 9.15
CA LYS A 128 12.18 -3.70 9.99
C LYS A 128 11.22 -2.71 10.65
N PRO A 129 11.31 -2.49 11.98
CA PRO A 129 10.46 -1.53 12.67
C PRO A 129 10.53 -0.13 12.02
N GLY A 130 9.36 0.48 11.80
CA GLY A 130 9.17 1.79 11.19
C GLY A 130 9.36 1.83 9.67
N MET A 131 9.48 0.68 9.01
CA MET A 131 9.69 0.60 7.56
C MET A 131 8.49 1.13 6.77
N ILE A 132 7.26 0.76 7.14
CA ILE A 132 6.03 1.22 6.48
C ILE A 132 5.93 2.74 6.62
N ARG A 133 6.12 3.28 7.84
CA ARG A 133 6.14 4.73 8.07
C ARG A 133 7.19 5.43 7.20
N GLY A 134 8.40 4.87 7.12
CA GLY A 134 9.47 5.41 6.28
C GLY A 134 9.11 5.44 4.80
N ILE A 135 8.54 4.34 4.28
CA ILE A 135 8.10 4.25 2.88
C ILE A 135 7.01 5.30 2.59
N VAL A 136 6.02 5.44 3.48
CA VAL A 136 4.96 6.44 3.34
C VAL A 136 5.56 7.86 3.31
N ALA A 137 6.44 8.19 4.26
CA ALA A 137 7.07 9.51 4.32
C ALA A 137 7.85 9.85 3.04
N HIS A 138 8.63 8.89 2.52
CA HIS A 138 9.36 9.06 1.26
C HIS A 138 8.47 9.12 0.02
N SER A 139 7.29 8.49 0.06
CA SER A 139 6.32 8.56 -1.04
C SER A 139 5.59 9.91 -1.08
N VAL A 140 5.27 10.49 0.08
CA VAL A 140 4.51 11.76 0.17
C VAL A 140 5.37 12.96 -0.20
N ALA A 141 6.61 13.02 0.29
CA ALA A 141 7.52 14.13 0.05
C ALA A 141 8.91 13.60 -0.37
N PRO A 142 9.03 13.03 -1.57
CA PRO A 142 10.30 12.50 -2.04
C PRO A 142 11.33 13.62 -2.18
N GLN A 143 12.56 13.34 -1.77
CA GLN A 143 13.69 14.20 -2.09
C GLN A 143 14.10 13.93 -3.54
N ILE A 144 13.88 14.91 -4.40
CA ILE A 144 14.30 14.85 -5.81
C ILE A 144 15.82 14.97 -5.84
N LEU A 145 16.48 13.94 -6.37
CA LEU A 145 17.92 13.96 -6.59
C LEU A 145 18.20 14.66 -7.92
N ASP A 146 18.92 15.77 -7.86
CA ASP A 146 19.44 16.44 -9.07
C ASP A 146 20.70 15.70 -9.53
N LEU A 147 20.67 15.22 -10.78
CA LEU A 147 21.77 14.50 -11.42
C LEU A 147 22.39 15.31 -12.55
N SER A 148 22.03 16.59 -12.67
CA SER A 148 22.50 17.47 -13.75
C SER A 148 24.03 17.59 -13.79
N ASP A 149 24.69 17.46 -12.64
CA ASP A 149 26.15 17.51 -12.50
C ASP A 149 26.88 16.20 -12.86
N LEU A 150 26.14 15.13 -13.20
CA LEU A 150 26.70 13.80 -13.53
C LEU A 150 26.75 13.50 -15.03
N VAL A 151 26.36 14.44 -15.89
CA VAL A 151 26.49 14.29 -17.33
C VAL A 151 27.91 14.69 -17.72
N GLU A 152 28.76 13.71 -18.04
CA GLU A 152 30.06 13.99 -18.68
C GLU A 152 29.78 14.59 -20.08
N GLU A 153 30.42 15.72 -20.39
CA GLU A 153 30.38 16.32 -21.73
C GLU A 153 31.08 15.39 -22.73
N ASP A 154 30.34 14.90 -23.74
CA ASP A 154 30.86 14.13 -24.87
C ASP A 154 31.83 14.93 -25.77
#